data_AF-A0AAV1NPZ7-F1
#
_entry.id   AF-A0AAV1NPZ7-F1
#
_cell.length_a   1.000
_cell.length_b   1.000
_cell.length_c   1.000
_cell.angle_alpha   90.00
_cell.angle_beta   90.00
_cell.angle_gamma   90.00
#
_symmetry.space_group_name_H-M   'P 1'
#
loop_
_entity.id
_entity.type
_entity.pdbx_description
1 polymer ?
#
loop_
_entity_poly.entity_id
_entity_poly.type
_entity_poly.pdbx_seq_one_letter_code
_entity_poly.pdbx_strand_id
1 'polypeptide(L)'
;MTAPRGYGVLNFLTACEVLIKDFSEIYPEWAKLAKTACVIPVSSVPAERGFSLQNRIKTAQRSRLGENNVTRLMRIASYGETIETFDFNSAAAQFTAAKMHKK
;
A
#
# COMPACT_ATOMS: atom_id res chain seq x y z
N MET A 1 5.63 -24.08 29.67
CA MET A 1 6.52 -24.82 28.76
C MET A 1 5.66 -25.54 27.73
N THR A 2 5.45 -24.93 26.57
CA THR A 2 4.75 -25.56 25.43
C THR A 2 5.81 -26.04 24.43
N ALA A 3 5.78 -27.34 24.11
CA ALA A 3 6.72 -28.02 23.23
C ALA A 3 6.79 -27.38 21.82
N PRO A 4 7.93 -27.49 21.11
CA PRO A 4 8.15 -26.79 19.86
C PRO A 4 7.28 -27.39 18.75
N ARG A 5 6.51 -26.52 18.08
CA ARG A 5 5.80 -26.88 16.85
C ARG A 5 6.84 -27.34 15.82
N GLY A 6 6.66 -28.53 15.26
CA GLY A 6 7.61 -29.12 14.31
C GLY A 6 7.93 -28.17 13.15
N TYR A 7 9.22 -28.06 12.82
CA TYR A 7 9.77 -27.17 11.79
C TYR A 7 9.42 -27.57 10.33
N GLY A 8 8.55 -28.56 10.13
CA GLY A 8 8.20 -29.10 8.81
C GLY A 8 7.39 -28.17 7.92
N VAL A 9 6.94 -27.01 8.42
CA VAL A 9 6.12 -26.03 7.69
C VAL A 9 6.64 -24.59 7.92
N LEU A 10 7.95 -24.41 8.02
CA LEU A 10 8.52 -23.06 8.20
C LEU A 10 8.68 -22.37 6.83
N ASN A 11 7.63 -21.68 6.36
CA ASN A 11 7.75 -20.77 5.23
C ASN A 11 8.28 -19.40 5.68
N PHE A 12 8.76 -18.59 4.73
CA PHE A 12 9.38 -17.29 5.00
C PHE A 12 8.53 -16.36 5.88
N LEU A 13 7.21 -16.29 5.60
CA LEU A 13 6.30 -15.46 6.38
C LEU A 13 6.15 -15.97 7.81
N THR A 14 6.01 -17.28 7.99
CA THR A 14 5.88 -17.90 9.32
C THR A 14 7.17 -17.71 10.13
N ALA A 15 8.34 -17.82 9.49
CA ALA A 15 9.62 -17.55 10.12
C ALA A 15 9.75 -16.08 10.56
N CYS A 16 9.35 -15.14 9.70
CA CYS A 16 9.35 -13.71 10.04
C CYS A 16 8.36 -13.41 11.18
N GLU A 17 7.17 -14.01 11.16
CA GLU A 17 6.18 -13.85 12.23
C GLU A 17 6.69 -14.32 13.59
N VAL A 18 7.35 -15.48 13.65
CA VAL A 18 7.95 -16.01 14.88
C VAL A 18 9.04 -15.06 15.39
N LEU A 19 9.93 -14.58 14.52
CA LEU A 19 10.96 -13.61 14.92
C LEU A 19 10.37 -12.31 15.47
N ILE A 20 9.26 -11.84 14.90
CA ILE A 20 8.61 -10.60 15.30
C ILE A 20 7.83 -10.76 16.60
N LYS A 21 7.08 -11.85 16.76
CA LYS A 21 6.16 -12.06 17.89
C LYS A 21 6.86 -12.65 19.10
N ASP A 22 7.67 -13.68 18.90
CA ASP A 22 8.16 -14.53 19.99
C ASP A 22 9.59 -14.18 20.42
N PHE A 23 10.37 -13.53 19.54
CA PHE A 23 11.79 -13.27 19.76
C PHE A 23 12.20 -11.79 19.73
N SER A 24 11.25 -10.86 19.64
CA SER A 24 11.58 -9.43 19.48
C SER A 24 12.31 -8.81 20.67
N GLU A 25 12.08 -9.32 21.89
CA GLU A 25 12.78 -8.85 23.09
C GLU A 25 14.22 -9.37 23.18
N ILE A 26 14.45 -10.61 22.74
CA ILE A 26 15.75 -11.29 22.82
C ILE A 26 16.62 -10.88 21.62
N TYR A 27 16.01 -10.70 20.44
CA TYR A 27 16.67 -10.45 19.17
C TYR A 27 16.00 -9.28 18.41
N PRO A 28 16.09 -8.04 18.93
CA PRO A 28 15.38 -6.89 18.38
C PRO A 28 15.79 -6.54 16.93
N GLU A 29 17.08 -6.66 16.59
CA GLU A 29 17.56 -6.39 15.22
C GLU A 29 17.05 -7.43 14.21
N TRP A 30 16.90 -8.69 14.62
CA TRP A 30 16.32 -9.73 13.77
C TRP A 30 14.82 -9.52 13.55
N ALA A 31 14.10 -9.07 14.58
CA ALA A 31 12.70 -8.68 14.43
C ALA A 31 12.54 -7.48 13.49
N LYS A 32 13.45 -6.50 13.55
CA LYS A 32 13.48 -5.35 12.62
C LYS A 32 13.77 -5.79 11.19
N LEU A 33 14.73 -6.69 10.99
CA LEU A 33 15.03 -7.26 9.68
C LEU A 33 13.83 -8.03 9.12
N ALA A 34 13.18 -8.87 9.93
CA ALA A 34 11.98 -9.62 9.54
C ALA A 34 10.83 -8.69 9.12
N LYS A 35 10.57 -7.60 9.86
CA LYS A 35 9.59 -6.58 9.48
C LYS A 35 9.90 -5.95 8.13
N THR A 36 11.17 -5.64 7.89
CA THR A 36 11.64 -5.03 6.63
C THR A 36 11.47 -6.02 5.48
N ALA A 37 11.84 -7.28 5.69
CA ALA A 37 11.76 -8.30 4.66
C ALA A 37 10.30 -8.62 4.26
N CYS A 38 9.34 -8.49 5.18
CA CYS A 38 7.91 -8.65 4.90
C CYS A 38 7.30 -7.57 3.99
N VAL A 39 7.95 -6.40 3.85
CA VAL A 39 7.44 -5.29 3.02
C VAL A 39 8.18 -5.13 1.69
N ILE A 40 9.27 -5.88 1.48
CA ILE A 40 9.99 -5.87 0.21
C ILE A 40 9.20 -6.71 -0.81
N PRO A 41 8.78 -6.14 -1.93
CA PRO A 41 8.12 -6.90 -2.98
C PRO A 41 9.10 -7.88 -3.62
N VAL A 42 8.76 -9.16 -3.63
CA VAL A 42 9.59 -10.24 -4.23
C VAL A 42 9.40 -10.33 -5.76
N SER A 43 8.50 -9.52 -6.34
CA SER A 43 8.24 -9.50 -7.79
C SER A 43 8.00 -8.09 -8.32
N SER A 44 8.23 -7.90 -9.63
CA SER A 44 7.92 -6.68 -10.37
C SER A 44 6.43 -6.52 -10.71
N VAL A 45 5.63 -7.57 -10.51
CA VAL A 45 4.21 -7.60 -10.88
C VAL A 45 3.41 -6.41 -10.33
N PRO A 46 3.58 -5.96 -9.07
CA PRO A 46 2.90 -4.76 -8.58
C PRO A 46 3.24 -3.50 -9.38
N ALA A 47 4.51 -3.35 -9.79
CA ALA A 47 4.94 -2.21 -10.62
C ALA A 47 4.35 -2.30 -12.04
N GLU A 48 4.33 -3.48 -12.66
CA GLU A 48 3.72 -3.71 -13.97
C GLU A 48 2.21 -3.40 -13.99
N ARG A 49 1.49 -3.77 -12.92
CA ARG A 49 0.10 -3.37 -12.72
C ARG A 49 -0.04 -1.86 -12.59
N GLY A 50 0.87 -1.21 -11.87
CA GLY A 50 0.95 0.24 -11.75
C GLY A 50 1.13 0.94 -13.11
N PHE A 51 2.04 0.45 -13.96
CA PHE A 51 2.22 0.99 -15.31
C PHE A 51 1.01 0.74 -16.21
N SER A 52 0.40 -0.44 -16.12
CA SER A 52 -0.84 -0.73 -16.84
C SER A 52 -1.98 0.20 -16.42
N LEU A 53 -2.12 0.48 -15.12
CA LEU A 53 -3.08 1.46 -14.60
C LEU A 53 -2.76 2.88 -15.10
N GLN A 54 -1.49 3.27 -15.09
CA GLN A 54 -1.05 4.55 -15.61
C GLN A 54 -1.43 4.71 -17.08
N ASN A 55 -1.23 3.68 -17.91
CA ASN A 55 -1.60 3.69 -19.33
C ASN A 55 -3.12 3.79 -19.54
N ARG A 56 -3.93 3.21 -18.66
CA ARG A 56 -5.39 3.40 -18.69
C ARG A 56 -5.80 4.84 -18.35
N ILE A 57 -5.10 5.48 -17.41
CA ILE A 57 -5.36 6.87 -17.02
C ILE A 57 -4.87 7.85 -18.10
N LYS A 58 -3.67 7.62 -18.63
CA LYS A 58 -3.07 8.36 -19.75
C LYS A 58 -3.45 7.69 -21.08
N THR A 59 -4.68 7.91 -21.52
CA THR A 59 -5.08 7.51 -22.87
C THR A 59 -4.45 8.44 -23.92
N ALA A 60 -4.49 8.05 -25.20
CA ALA A 60 -3.99 8.88 -26.30
C ALA A 60 -4.62 10.30 -26.32
N GLN A 61 -5.90 10.41 -25.95
CA GLN A 61 -6.64 11.67 -25.82
C GLN A 61 -6.31 12.44 -24.53
N ARG A 62 -5.65 11.80 -23.54
CA ARG A 62 -5.28 12.37 -22.24
C ARG A 62 -3.76 12.35 -21.99
N SER A 63 -2.97 12.36 -23.06
CA SER A 63 -1.50 12.25 -23.00
C SER A 63 -0.80 13.43 -22.32
N ARG A 64 -1.44 14.61 -22.27
CA ARG A 64 -0.91 15.84 -21.64
C ARG A 64 -1.15 15.95 -20.14
N LEU A 65 -1.62 14.90 -19.48
CA LEU A 65 -1.85 14.94 -18.03
C LEU A 65 -0.51 15.12 -17.30
N GLY A 66 -0.36 16.25 -16.59
CA GLY A 66 0.83 16.54 -15.80
C GLY A 66 1.07 15.48 -14.71
N GLU A 67 2.34 15.26 -14.38
CA GLU A 67 2.79 14.21 -13.46
C GLU A 67 2.01 14.18 -12.13
N ASN A 68 1.87 15.34 -11.48
CA ASN A 68 1.13 15.46 -10.22
C ASN A 68 -0.32 14.96 -10.32
N ASN A 69 -0.99 15.23 -11.43
CA ASN A 69 -2.37 14.79 -11.64
C ASN A 69 -2.44 13.29 -11.93
N VAL A 70 -1.46 12.74 -12.66
CA VAL A 70 -1.36 11.30 -12.92
C VAL A 70 -1.16 10.56 -11.61
N THR A 71 -0.21 10.99 -10.78
CA THR A 71 0.08 10.38 -9.49
C THR A 71 -1.14 10.40 -8.57
N ARG A 72 -1.87 11.53 -8.51
CA ARG A 72 -3.12 11.62 -7.73
C ARG A 72 -4.19 10.65 -8.24
N LEU A 73 -4.40 10.57 -9.55
CA LEU A 73 -5.39 9.68 -10.14
C LEU A 73 -5.00 8.20 -9.99
N MET A 74 -3.72 7.86 -10.11
CA MET A 74 -3.22 6.52 -9.82
C MET A 74 -3.48 6.14 -8.36
N ARG A 75 -3.29 7.08 -7.43
CA ARG A 75 -3.58 6.86 -6.00
C ARG A 75 -5.05 6.60 -5.74
N ILE A 76 -5.93 7.44 -6.32
CA ILE A 76 -7.39 7.27 -6.23
C ILE A 76 -7.80 5.93 -6.85
N ALA A 77 -7.26 5.57 -8.02
CA ALA A 77 -7.64 4.33 -8.68
C ALA A 77 -7.09 3.07 -8.00
N SER A 78 -5.98 3.17 -7.25
CA SER A 78 -5.38 2.01 -6.56
C SER A 78 -5.93 1.80 -5.15
N TYR A 79 -6.26 2.88 -4.44
CA TYR A 79 -6.59 2.85 -3.01
C TYR A 79 -7.87 3.61 -2.65
N GLY A 80 -8.48 4.31 -3.61
CA GLY A 80 -9.69 5.07 -3.38
C GLY A 80 -10.90 4.16 -3.25
N GLU A 81 -11.91 4.67 -2.56
CA GLU A 81 -13.21 4.05 -2.43
C GLU A 81 -13.90 3.92 -3.79
N THR A 82 -14.81 2.96 -3.91
CA THR A 82 -15.64 2.83 -5.10
C THR A 82 -16.64 3.98 -5.16
N ILE A 83 -17.15 4.29 -6.35
CA ILE A 83 -18.16 5.34 -6.54
C ILE A 83 -19.39 5.11 -5.64
N GLU A 84 -19.74 3.86 -5.40
CA GLU A 84 -20.90 3.47 -4.58
C GLU A 84 -20.69 3.71 -3.08
N THR A 85 -19.44 3.66 -2.62
CA THR A 85 -19.10 3.81 -1.20
C THR A 85 -18.61 5.21 -0.86
N PHE A 86 -18.23 5.99 -1.88
CA PHE A 86 -17.67 7.32 -1.69
C PHE A 86 -18.72 8.35 -1.24
N ASP A 87 -18.46 9.00 -0.10
CA ASP A 87 -19.32 10.07 0.41
C ASP A 87 -19.04 11.41 -0.28
N PHE A 88 -19.82 11.69 -1.32
CA PHE A 88 -19.77 12.96 -2.05
C PHE A 88 -20.15 14.18 -1.20
N ASN A 89 -20.98 14.02 -0.17
CA ASN A 89 -21.43 15.15 0.66
C ASN A 89 -20.29 15.63 1.55
N SER A 90 -19.59 14.71 2.21
CA SER A 90 -18.40 15.02 3.00
C SER A 90 -17.29 15.63 2.13
N ALA A 91 -17.05 15.07 0.94
CA ALA A 91 -16.07 15.62 0.01
C ALA A 91 -16.40 17.05 -0.44
N ALA A 92 -17.68 17.34 -0.72
CA ALA A 92 -18.14 18.68 -1.11
C ALA A 92 -17.98 19.70 0.04
N ALA A 93 -18.29 19.29 1.27
CA ALA A 93 -18.08 20.11 2.46
C ALA A 93 -16.59 20.45 2.67
N GLN A 94 -15.70 19.47 2.50
CA GLN A 94 -14.25 19.69 2.59
C GLN A 94 -13.73 20.61 1.49
N PHE A 95 -14.22 20.44 0.25
CA PHE A 95 -13.80 21.27 -0.87
C PHE A 95 -14.21 22.73 -0.70
N THR A 96 -15.44 22.98 -0.23
CA THR A 96 -15.94 24.33 0.04
C THR A 96 -15.15 25.00 1.16
N ALA A 97 -14.88 24.29 2.26
CA ALA A 97 -14.02 24.78 3.35
C ALA A 97 -12.60 25.12 2.88
N ALA A 98 -11.97 24.25 2.08
CA ALA A 98 -10.63 24.49 1.53
C ALA A 98 -10.58 25.70 0.58
N LYS A 99 -11.67 25.98 -0.15
CA LYS A 99 -11.78 27.16 -1.02
C LYS A 99 -11.94 28.45 -0.23
N MET A 100 -12.58 28.42 0.93
CA MET A 100 -12.72 29.59 1.81
C MET A 100 -11.39 30.05 2.42
N HIS A 101 -10.44 29.15 2.64
CA HIS A 101 -9.12 29.46 3.22
C HIS A 101 -8.10 30.08 2.24
N LYS A 102 -8.42 30.21 0.95
CA LYS A 102 -7.56 30.84 -0.07
C LYS A 102 -7.97 32.30 -0.37
N LYS A 103 -8.28 33.08 0.66
CA LYS A 103 -8.45 34.54 0.54
C LYS A 103 -7.16 35.26 0.88
#